data_AF-A0A3D0SA39-F1
#
_entry.id   AF-A0A3D0SA39-F1
#
_cell.length_a   1.000
_cell.length_b   1.000
_cell.length_c   1.000
_cell.angle_alpha   90.00
_cell.angle_beta   90.00
_cell.angle_gamma   90.00
#
_symmetry.space_group_name_H-M   'P 1'
#
loop_
_entity.id
_entity.type
_entity.pdbx_description
1 polymer ?
#
loop_
_entity_poly.entity_id
_entity_poly.type
_entity_poly.pdbx_seq_one_letter_code
_entity_poly.pdbx_strand_id
1 'polypeptide(L)'
;PEVGEYIHRDIFDIAAKYGKDTFLSVKHLGTDRLPKMFALKGRIDAVLNKVSFVPDFLTDRLMQGVSGLLREHLPDRMLEYREKYEHHLILKMSDEGIAEAQAFLPAFFDNNEQVGGFFECTERESGSAFLHRFAAAGAAVRYQLLHQKEVGDILALDIALRRNEHDWVEKLPDSLADKIDKSLYYGHFFCHVFHQDYVLKKGVDAKEVKAEMLRILDSRGAKYPAEHNVGHLYKAEEGLAAFYQRIDPTNTFNPGVGKLEKHKRNCSCC
;
A
#
# COMPACT_ATOMS: atom_id res chain seq x y z
N PRO A 1 13.70 -17.44 -0.79
CA PRO A 1 12.39 -16.96 -0.29
C PRO A 1 11.34 -16.93 -1.40
N GLU A 2 10.12 -17.39 -1.11
CA GLU A 2 8.99 -17.23 -2.01
C GLU A 2 8.40 -15.82 -1.91
N VAL A 3 8.34 -15.29 -0.68
CA VAL A 3 7.80 -13.95 -0.37
C VAL A 3 8.60 -13.32 0.77
N GLY A 4 8.83 -12.01 0.70
CA GLY A 4 9.31 -11.20 1.82
C GLY A 4 8.53 -9.89 1.90
N GLU A 5 7.40 -9.87 2.61
CA GLU A 5 6.56 -8.68 2.75
C GLU A 5 6.94 -7.87 3.99
N TYR A 6 7.18 -6.59 3.80
CA TYR A 6 7.40 -5.63 4.86
C TYR A 6 6.08 -4.95 5.28
N ILE A 7 5.91 -4.73 6.57
CA ILE A 7 4.84 -3.91 7.14
C ILE A 7 5.37 -3.11 8.36
N HIS A 8 5.11 -1.81 8.36
CA HIS A 8 5.42 -0.91 9.49
C HIS A 8 4.29 -0.92 10.52
N ARG A 9 4.61 -0.67 11.80
CA ARG A 9 3.63 -0.58 12.90
C ARG A 9 2.44 0.33 12.60
N ASP A 10 2.67 1.51 12.04
CA ASP A 10 1.59 2.46 11.79
C ASP A 10 0.56 1.93 10.79
N ILE A 11 1.01 1.31 9.70
CA ILE A 11 0.09 0.72 8.72
C ILE A 11 -0.47 -0.62 9.23
N PHE A 12 0.23 -1.34 10.09
CA PHE A 12 -0.33 -2.49 10.80
C PHE A 12 -1.57 -2.06 11.60
N ASP A 13 -1.47 -0.98 12.38
CA ASP A 13 -2.60 -0.48 13.18
C ASP A 13 -3.74 0.02 12.32
N ILE A 14 -3.42 0.78 11.27
CA ILE A 14 -4.41 1.26 10.31
C ILE A 14 -5.10 0.08 9.64
N ALA A 15 -4.38 -0.96 9.22
CA ALA A 15 -4.94 -2.18 8.64
C ALA A 15 -5.81 -2.95 9.65
N ALA A 16 -5.38 -3.04 10.91
CA ALA A 16 -6.11 -3.78 11.96
C ALA A 16 -7.47 -3.13 12.23
N LYS A 17 -7.53 -1.80 12.19
CA LYS A 17 -8.73 -1.04 12.48
C LYS A 17 -9.59 -0.79 11.24
N TYR A 18 -9.00 -0.32 10.15
CA TYR A 18 -9.72 0.15 8.95
C TYR A 18 -9.70 -0.83 7.78
N GLY A 19 -8.93 -1.93 7.87
CA GLY A 19 -8.89 -3.02 6.89
C GLY A 19 -9.63 -4.29 7.33
N LYS A 20 -10.20 -4.30 8.54
CA LYS A 20 -10.79 -5.49 9.17
C LYS A 20 -11.95 -6.10 8.37
N ASP A 21 -12.80 -5.27 7.78
CA ASP A 21 -13.88 -5.72 6.90
C ASP A 21 -13.35 -6.44 5.66
N THR A 22 -12.29 -5.91 5.06
CA THR A 22 -11.61 -6.49 3.90
C THR A 22 -10.96 -7.81 4.30
N PHE A 23 -10.22 -7.84 5.40
CA PHE A 23 -9.62 -9.05 5.96
C PHE A 23 -10.66 -10.16 6.15
N LEU A 24 -11.76 -9.87 6.86
CA LEU A 24 -12.77 -10.86 7.19
C LEU A 24 -13.54 -11.31 5.95
N SER A 25 -13.80 -10.40 5.01
CA SER A 25 -14.41 -10.73 3.72
C SER A 25 -13.55 -11.72 2.95
N VAL A 26 -12.25 -11.47 2.82
CA VAL A 26 -11.33 -12.38 2.11
C VAL A 26 -11.25 -13.72 2.84
N LYS A 27 -11.08 -13.68 4.17
CA LYS A 27 -10.95 -14.89 5.00
C LYS A 27 -12.14 -15.84 4.88
N HIS A 28 -13.36 -15.30 4.79
CA HIS A 28 -14.59 -16.12 4.82
C HIS A 28 -15.22 -16.35 3.44
N LEU A 29 -15.01 -15.44 2.49
CA LEU A 29 -15.67 -15.48 1.18
C LEU A 29 -14.70 -15.77 0.03
N GLY A 30 -13.38 -15.74 0.29
CA GLY A 30 -12.34 -15.86 -0.71
C GLY A 30 -12.17 -14.60 -1.56
N THR A 31 -11.07 -14.55 -2.31
CA THR A 31 -10.73 -13.42 -3.20
C THR A 31 -11.64 -13.31 -4.41
N ASP A 32 -12.17 -14.42 -4.91
CA ASP A 32 -12.95 -14.48 -6.16
C ASP A 32 -14.25 -13.67 -6.11
N ARG A 33 -14.78 -13.43 -4.91
CA ARG A 33 -16.02 -12.68 -4.70
C ARG A 33 -15.81 -11.18 -4.50
N LEU A 34 -14.58 -10.75 -4.21
CA LEU A 34 -14.25 -9.35 -3.95
C LEU A 34 -14.64 -8.41 -5.09
N PRO A 35 -14.38 -8.71 -6.38
CA PRO A 35 -14.74 -7.79 -7.46
C PRO A 35 -16.24 -7.52 -7.53
N LYS A 36 -17.07 -8.55 -7.29
CA LYS A 36 -18.53 -8.41 -7.27
C LYS A 36 -19.00 -7.60 -6.06
N MET A 37 -18.39 -7.80 -4.90
CA MET A 37 -18.68 -7.02 -3.69
C MET A 37 -18.34 -5.55 -3.87
N PHE A 38 -17.15 -5.23 -4.39
CA PHE A 38 -16.75 -3.85 -4.66
C PHE A 38 -17.63 -3.18 -5.73
N ALA A 39 -18.03 -3.91 -6.78
CA ALA A 39 -18.96 -3.39 -7.78
C ALA A 39 -20.35 -3.09 -7.19
N LEU A 40 -20.87 -3.97 -6.33
CA LEU A 40 -22.14 -3.75 -5.65
C LEU A 40 -22.06 -2.55 -4.71
N LYS A 41 -21.00 -2.47 -3.89
CA LYS A 41 -20.73 -1.32 -3.02
C LYS A 41 -20.70 -0.03 -3.83
N GLY A 42 -19.91 0.02 -4.91
CA GLY A 42 -19.80 1.22 -5.74
C GLY A 42 -21.13 1.67 -6.35
N ARG A 43 -22.03 0.73 -6.70
CA ARG A 43 -23.38 1.06 -7.15
C ARG A 43 -24.22 1.68 -6.03
N ILE A 44 -24.14 1.15 -4.82
CA ILE A 44 -24.85 1.68 -3.66
C ILE A 44 -24.35 3.08 -3.33
N ASP A 45 -23.03 3.28 -3.26
CA ASP A 45 -22.42 4.59 -2.99
C ASP A 45 -22.82 5.63 -4.05
N ALA A 46 -22.84 5.25 -5.33
CA ALA A 46 -23.22 6.15 -6.41
C ALA A 46 -24.69 6.63 -6.32
N VAL A 47 -25.56 5.86 -5.66
CA VAL A 47 -26.94 6.26 -5.38
C VAL A 47 -27.02 7.09 -4.12
N LEU A 48 -26.41 6.64 -3.01
CA LEU A 48 -26.49 7.30 -1.71
C LEU A 48 -25.80 8.68 -1.70
N ASN A 49 -24.66 8.82 -2.36
CA ASN A 49 -23.92 10.08 -2.43
C ASN A 49 -24.64 11.18 -3.24
N LYS A 50 -25.74 10.87 -3.94
CA LYS A 50 -26.58 11.87 -4.61
C LYS A 50 -27.65 12.48 -3.70
N VAL A 51 -27.86 11.92 -2.52
CA VAL A 51 -28.92 12.31 -1.61
C VAL A 51 -28.37 13.28 -0.56
N SER A 52 -28.78 14.55 -0.63
CA SER A 52 -28.19 15.65 0.16
C SER A 52 -28.31 15.54 1.68
N PHE A 53 -29.24 14.73 2.20
CA PHE A 53 -29.41 14.50 3.64
C PHE A 53 -28.71 13.21 4.15
N VAL A 54 -28.14 12.41 3.25
CA VAL A 54 -27.39 11.21 3.60
C VAL A 54 -25.92 11.59 3.81
N PRO A 55 -25.26 11.14 4.89
CA PRO A 55 -23.83 11.41 5.08
C PRO A 55 -23.00 10.82 3.94
N ASP A 56 -21.97 11.55 3.51
CA ASP A 56 -21.00 11.05 2.53
C ASP A 56 -20.40 9.72 3.01
N PHE A 57 -20.22 8.79 2.06
CA PHE A 57 -19.61 7.47 2.31
C PHE A 57 -20.35 6.66 3.37
N LEU A 58 -21.68 6.75 3.41
CA LEU A 58 -22.50 6.04 4.40
C LEU A 58 -22.21 4.53 4.45
N THR A 59 -22.04 3.87 3.30
CA THR A 59 -21.74 2.44 3.25
C THR A 59 -20.42 2.12 3.93
N ASP A 60 -19.38 2.93 3.70
CA ASP A 60 -18.08 2.75 4.35
C ASP A 60 -18.16 2.97 5.86
N ARG A 61 -18.93 3.97 6.30
CA ARG A 61 -19.18 4.24 7.72
C ARG A 61 -19.91 3.07 8.40
N LEU A 62 -20.91 2.50 7.73
CA LEU A 62 -21.65 1.34 8.23
C LEU A 62 -20.75 0.09 8.29
N MET A 63 -20.01 -0.20 7.23
CA MET A 63 -19.06 -1.31 7.20
C MET A 63 -18.02 -1.20 8.30
N GLN A 64 -17.47 0.00 8.51
CA GLN A 64 -16.52 0.28 9.59
C GLN A 64 -17.15 0.10 10.98
N GLY A 65 -18.39 0.57 11.17
CA GLY A 65 -19.11 0.40 12.43
C GLY A 65 -19.36 -1.08 12.74
N VAL A 66 -19.83 -1.85 11.76
CA VAL A 66 -20.07 -3.28 11.90
C VAL A 66 -18.77 -4.04 12.18
N SER A 67 -17.69 -3.77 11.43
CA SER A 67 -16.41 -4.45 11.64
C SER A 67 -15.79 -4.12 13.00
N GLY A 68 -16.01 -2.91 13.51
CA GLY A 68 -15.61 -2.47 14.84
C GLY A 68 -16.27 -3.24 15.98
N LEU A 69 -17.49 -3.77 15.78
CA LEU A 69 -18.21 -4.58 16.78
C LEU A 69 -17.75 -6.05 16.81
N LEU A 70 -17.08 -6.51 15.75
CA LEU A 70 -16.56 -7.87 15.69
C LEU A 70 -15.37 -8.04 16.63
N ARG A 71 -15.14 -9.28 17.10
CA ARG A 71 -13.99 -9.60 17.97
C ARG A 71 -12.65 -9.36 17.27
N GLU A 72 -11.58 -9.37 18.06
CA GLU A 72 -10.22 -9.35 17.52
C GLU A 72 -10.03 -10.52 16.54
N HIS A 73 -9.48 -10.20 15.38
CA HIS A 73 -9.34 -11.07 14.22
C HIS A 73 -7.89 -11.53 14.00
N LEU A 74 -6.93 -10.76 14.52
CA LEU A 74 -5.52 -11.08 14.47
C LEU A 74 -5.13 -12.06 15.59
N PRO A 75 -4.21 -13.01 15.33
CA PRO A 75 -3.62 -13.85 16.37
C PRO A 75 -2.84 -13.05 17.41
N ASP A 76 -2.89 -13.51 18.67
CA ASP A 76 -2.25 -12.83 19.81
C ASP A 76 -0.74 -12.61 19.60
N ARG A 77 0.00 -13.62 19.10
CA ARG A 77 1.44 -13.50 18.81
C ARG A 77 1.76 -12.40 17.80
N MET A 78 0.89 -12.14 16.84
CA MET A 78 1.08 -11.02 15.91
C MET A 78 0.93 -9.67 16.61
N LEU A 79 -0.03 -9.55 17.53
CA LEU A 79 -0.25 -8.34 18.33
C LEU A 79 0.91 -8.12 19.32
N GLU A 80 1.38 -9.18 19.98
CA GLU A 80 2.56 -9.14 20.84
C GLU A 80 3.80 -8.65 20.08
N TYR A 81 4.02 -9.17 18.86
CA TYR A 81 5.12 -8.71 18.01
C TYR A 81 4.95 -7.26 17.57
N ARG A 82 3.71 -6.79 17.35
CA ARG A 82 3.42 -5.38 17.01
C ARG A 82 3.77 -4.44 18.17
N GLU A 83 3.50 -4.86 19.40
CA GLU A 83 3.93 -4.10 20.57
C GLU A 83 5.46 -4.09 20.69
N LYS A 84 6.10 -5.24 20.48
CA LYS A 84 7.54 -5.40 20.70
C LYS A 84 8.41 -4.73 19.61
N TYR A 85 8.01 -4.78 18.35
CA TYR A 85 8.81 -4.33 17.21
C TYR A 85 8.05 -3.35 16.32
N GLU A 86 8.77 -2.40 15.73
CA GLU A 86 8.20 -1.39 14.82
C GLU A 86 8.16 -1.88 13.36
N HIS A 87 9.14 -2.70 12.99
CA HIS A 87 9.32 -3.23 11.65
C HIS A 87 9.03 -4.72 11.63
N HIS A 88 8.19 -5.15 10.70
CA HIS A 88 7.79 -6.54 10.55
C HIS A 88 8.10 -7.03 9.15
N LEU A 89 8.65 -8.25 9.06
CA LEU A 89 8.92 -8.95 7.81
C LEU A 89 8.20 -10.30 7.82
N ILE A 90 7.24 -10.48 6.92
CA ILE A 90 6.59 -11.76 6.65
C ILE A 90 7.45 -12.50 5.63
N LEU A 91 8.21 -13.48 6.12
CA LEU A 91 9.11 -14.29 5.31
C LEU A 91 8.48 -15.65 5.03
N LYS A 92 8.16 -15.93 3.75
CA LYS A 92 7.69 -17.24 3.31
C LYS A 92 8.81 -17.97 2.57
N MET A 93 9.13 -19.16 3.04
CA MET A 93 10.15 -20.03 2.46
C MET A 93 9.49 -21.28 1.87
N SER A 94 10.10 -21.84 0.82
CA SER A 94 9.70 -23.11 0.21
C SER A 94 10.91 -24.03 0.10
N ASP A 95 10.63 -25.33 -0.04
CA ASP A 95 11.63 -26.35 -0.36
C ASP A 95 12.84 -26.32 0.59
N GLU A 96 14.05 -26.44 0.06
CA GLU A 96 15.31 -26.40 0.81
C GLU A 96 15.49 -25.08 1.60
N GLY A 97 14.86 -23.99 1.17
CA GLY A 97 14.92 -22.70 1.84
C GLY A 97 14.24 -22.68 3.22
N ILE A 98 13.34 -23.64 3.50
CA ILE A 98 12.75 -23.79 4.85
C ILE A 98 13.84 -24.19 5.85
N ALA A 99 14.62 -25.22 5.53
CA ALA A 99 15.69 -25.71 6.38
C ALA A 99 16.80 -24.65 6.56
N GLU A 100 17.13 -23.92 5.49
CA GLU A 100 18.08 -22.81 5.54
C GLU A 100 17.63 -21.73 6.53
N ALA A 101 16.37 -21.26 6.44
CA ALA A 101 15.85 -20.25 7.35
C ALA A 101 15.75 -20.73 8.80
N GLN A 102 15.35 -22.00 9.01
CA GLN A 102 15.30 -22.61 10.33
C GLN A 102 16.67 -22.76 10.98
N ALA A 103 17.75 -22.86 10.20
CA ALA A 103 19.12 -22.85 10.71
C ALA A 103 19.63 -21.41 10.94
N PHE A 104 19.37 -20.51 10.00
CA PHE A 104 19.92 -19.15 10.01
C PHE A 104 19.25 -18.25 11.06
N LEU A 105 17.92 -18.20 11.11
CA LEU A 105 17.19 -17.23 11.93
C LEU A 105 17.43 -17.40 13.45
N PRO A 106 17.42 -18.62 14.04
CA PRO A 106 17.80 -18.78 15.44
C PRO A 106 19.20 -18.26 15.72
N ALA A 107 20.17 -18.61 14.88
CA ALA A 107 21.56 -18.17 15.05
C ALA A 107 21.73 -16.65 14.90
N PHE A 108 20.98 -16.04 13.98
CA PHE A 108 21.01 -14.60 13.73
C PHE A 108 20.43 -13.80 14.92
N PHE A 109 19.33 -14.27 15.52
CA PHE A 109 18.68 -13.62 16.66
C PHE A 109 19.21 -14.07 18.02
N ASP A 110 20.10 -15.07 18.06
CA ASP A 110 20.71 -15.54 19.30
C ASP A 110 21.45 -14.39 20.01
N ASN A 111 21.25 -14.29 21.32
CA ASN A 111 21.81 -13.24 22.19
C ASN A 111 21.44 -11.78 21.84
N ASN A 112 20.40 -11.53 21.00
CA ASN A 112 20.06 -10.18 20.52
C ASN A 112 18.55 -9.88 20.52
N GLU A 113 17.82 -10.23 21.59
CA GLU A 113 16.38 -9.93 21.70
C GLU A 113 16.05 -8.42 21.63
N GLN A 114 17.02 -7.55 21.91
CA GLN A 114 16.89 -6.09 21.78
C GLN A 114 16.96 -5.62 20.31
N VAL A 115 17.52 -6.43 19.41
CA VAL A 115 17.67 -6.11 17.98
C VAL A 115 16.45 -6.60 17.18
N GLY A 116 15.81 -7.69 17.62
CA GLY A 116 14.62 -8.22 16.99
C GLY A 116 14.27 -9.63 17.46
N GLY A 117 13.35 -10.26 16.75
CA GLY A 117 13.01 -11.67 16.93
C GLY A 117 12.19 -12.18 15.77
N PHE A 118 11.97 -13.48 15.75
CA PHE A 118 11.14 -14.13 14.75
C PHE A 118 10.34 -15.25 15.41
N PHE A 119 9.31 -15.69 14.69
CA PHE A 119 8.56 -16.85 15.10
C PHE A 119 8.05 -17.62 13.90
N GLU A 120 8.10 -18.95 13.97
CA GLU A 120 7.50 -19.78 12.95
C GLU A 120 5.97 -19.70 13.07
N CYS A 121 5.33 -19.29 11.98
CA CYS A 121 3.89 -19.14 11.90
C CYS A 121 3.23 -20.52 11.82
N THR A 122 2.17 -20.71 12.62
CA THR A 122 1.14 -21.69 12.30
C THR A 122 0.41 -21.32 11.01
N GLU A 123 -0.34 -22.26 10.43
CA GLU A 123 -1.16 -22.00 9.24
C GLU A 123 -2.12 -20.81 9.44
N ARG A 124 -2.74 -20.71 10.62
CA ARG A 124 -3.63 -19.60 10.98
C ARG A 124 -2.89 -18.27 11.03
N GLU A 125 -1.70 -18.23 11.60
CA GLU A 125 -0.89 -17.01 11.69
C GLU A 125 -0.38 -16.59 10.33
N SER A 126 0.11 -17.53 9.51
CA SER A 126 0.55 -17.26 8.16
C SER A 126 -0.59 -16.68 7.32
N GLY A 127 -1.76 -17.32 7.31
CA GLY A 127 -2.93 -16.81 6.59
C GLY A 127 -3.37 -15.43 7.09
N SER A 128 -3.32 -15.18 8.39
CA SER A 128 -3.67 -13.87 8.96
C SER A 128 -2.64 -12.79 8.62
N ALA A 129 -1.35 -13.10 8.65
CA ALA A 129 -0.27 -12.17 8.30
C ALA A 129 -0.40 -11.68 6.86
N PHE A 130 -0.60 -12.61 5.91
CA PHE A 130 -0.80 -12.27 4.50
C PHE A 130 -2.06 -11.45 4.26
N LEU A 131 -3.20 -11.83 4.85
CA LEU A 131 -4.45 -11.09 4.70
C LEU A 131 -4.37 -9.69 5.30
N HIS A 132 -3.67 -9.54 6.42
CA HIS A 132 -3.46 -8.26 7.07
C HIS A 132 -2.58 -7.33 6.21
N ARG A 133 -1.45 -7.85 5.69
CA ARG A 133 -0.59 -7.14 4.72
C ARG A 133 -1.34 -6.76 3.44
N PHE A 134 -2.24 -7.62 2.95
CA PHE A 134 -3.08 -7.32 1.79
C PHE A 134 -4.09 -6.19 2.08
N ALA A 135 -4.70 -6.19 3.26
CA ALA A 135 -5.70 -5.19 3.65
C ALA A 135 -5.13 -3.77 3.85
N ALA A 136 -3.81 -3.65 4.04
CA ALA A 136 -3.11 -2.37 4.28
C ALA A 136 -3.45 -1.27 3.26
N ALA A 137 -3.38 -1.56 1.96
CA ALA A 137 -3.62 -0.57 0.91
C ALA A 137 -5.05 0.01 0.96
N GLY A 138 -6.05 -0.86 1.18
CA GLY A 138 -7.44 -0.41 1.32
C GLY A 138 -7.69 0.35 2.62
N ALA A 139 -6.96 0.01 3.69
CA ALA A 139 -7.14 0.60 5.02
C ALA A 139 -6.68 2.06 5.08
N ALA A 140 -5.59 2.42 4.41
CA ALA A 140 -5.12 3.81 4.33
C ALA A 140 -6.18 4.73 3.68
N VAL A 141 -6.75 4.28 2.56
CA VAL A 141 -7.85 4.99 1.87
C VAL A 141 -9.09 5.07 2.76
N ARG A 142 -9.47 3.98 3.43
CA ARG A 142 -10.59 3.95 4.37
C ARG A 142 -10.41 4.96 5.50
N TYR A 143 -9.22 5.01 6.09
CA TYR A 143 -8.90 5.95 7.15
C TYR A 143 -9.12 7.39 6.69
N GLN A 144 -8.54 7.79 5.55
CA GLN A 144 -8.68 9.13 5.00
C GLN A 144 -10.15 9.49 4.72
N LEU A 145 -10.92 8.58 4.09
CA LEU A 145 -12.33 8.78 3.80
C LEU A 145 -13.17 9.07 5.05
N LEU A 146 -12.93 8.31 6.13
CA LEU A 146 -13.70 8.45 7.36
C LEU A 146 -13.33 9.70 8.17
N HIS A 147 -12.08 10.17 8.04
CA HIS A 147 -11.56 11.36 8.73
C HIS A 147 -11.43 12.56 7.78
N GLN A 148 -12.10 12.56 6.62
CA GLN A 148 -11.96 13.61 5.60
C GLN A 148 -12.20 15.05 6.08
N LYS A 149 -12.86 15.22 7.24
CA LYS A 149 -13.05 16.54 7.89
C LYS A 149 -11.82 17.00 8.67
N GLU A 150 -11.01 16.05 9.16
CA GLU A 150 -9.85 16.26 10.03
C GLU A 150 -8.53 16.20 9.25
N VAL A 151 -8.46 15.38 8.20
CA VAL A 151 -7.24 15.19 7.38
C VAL A 151 -7.41 15.70 5.94
N GLY A 152 -6.29 15.87 5.27
CA GLY A 152 -6.19 16.26 3.86
C GLY A 152 -6.26 15.06 2.92
N ASP A 153 -5.65 15.23 1.75
CA ASP A 153 -5.56 14.18 0.73
C ASP A 153 -4.57 13.08 1.15
N ILE A 154 -4.71 11.91 0.53
CA ILE A 154 -3.72 10.84 0.60
C ILE A 154 -2.76 10.93 -0.58
N LEU A 155 -1.47 10.84 -0.29
CA LEU A 155 -0.40 10.78 -1.28
C LEU A 155 0.24 9.39 -1.23
N ALA A 156 0.00 8.58 -2.26
CA ALA A 156 0.60 7.26 -2.41
C ALA A 156 1.82 7.31 -3.33
N LEU A 157 2.97 6.83 -2.86
CA LEU A 157 4.19 6.64 -3.63
C LEU A 157 4.51 5.15 -3.76
N ASP A 158 4.87 4.74 -4.97
CA ASP A 158 5.25 3.37 -5.31
C ASP A 158 6.69 3.38 -5.79
N ILE A 159 7.63 2.96 -4.95
CA ILE A 159 9.06 3.22 -5.13
C ILE A 159 9.87 1.93 -5.15
N ALA A 160 10.90 1.90 -5.99
CA ALA A 160 11.94 0.88 -6.03
C ALA A 160 13.27 1.54 -5.66
N LEU A 161 13.84 1.18 -4.52
CA LEU A 161 15.15 1.64 -4.11
C LEU A 161 16.24 0.90 -4.89
N ARG A 162 17.46 1.46 -4.90
CA ARG A 162 18.60 0.75 -5.46
C ARG A 162 18.86 -0.52 -4.66
N ARG A 163 19.32 -1.58 -5.34
CA ARG A 163 19.63 -2.87 -4.71
C ARG A 163 20.73 -2.79 -3.65
N ASN A 164 21.59 -1.77 -3.71
CA ASN A 164 22.64 -1.50 -2.74
C ASN A 164 22.28 -0.35 -1.77
N GLU A 165 21.00 0.01 -1.67
CA GLU A 165 20.52 0.99 -0.69
C GLU A 165 20.47 0.35 0.69
N HIS A 166 21.19 0.94 1.65
CA HIS A 166 21.21 0.48 3.04
C HIS A 166 20.28 1.30 3.92
N ASP A 167 20.10 2.59 3.61
CA ASP A 167 19.20 3.49 4.31
C ASP A 167 17.81 3.42 3.68
N TRP A 168 17.18 2.25 3.77
CA TRP A 168 15.87 2.00 3.17
C TRP A 168 14.72 2.68 3.93
N VAL A 169 14.84 2.81 5.25
CA VAL A 169 13.90 3.59 6.07
C VAL A 169 14.08 5.08 5.75
N GLU A 170 12.99 5.71 5.33
CA GLU A 170 12.99 7.12 4.98
C GLU A 170 13.18 8.02 6.20
N LYS A 171 13.92 9.12 6.01
CA LYS A 171 13.99 10.23 6.95
C LYS A 171 13.58 11.50 6.21
N LEU A 172 12.34 11.91 6.41
CA LEU A 172 11.82 13.14 5.80
C LEU A 172 12.40 14.38 6.51
N PRO A 173 12.70 15.46 5.78
CA PRO A 173 13.00 16.74 6.40
C PRO A 173 11.78 17.26 7.17
N ASP A 174 12.01 18.03 8.24
CA ASP A 174 10.95 18.59 9.08
C ASP A 174 9.88 19.34 8.28
N SER A 175 10.30 20.04 7.20
CA SER A 175 9.41 20.75 6.27
C SER A 175 8.34 19.87 5.61
N LEU A 176 8.61 18.58 5.45
CA LEU A 176 7.67 17.58 4.95
C LEU A 176 6.98 16.84 6.08
N ALA A 177 7.72 16.43 7.12
CA ALA A 177 7.16 15.71 8.26
C ALA A 177 6.02 16.52 8.91
N ASP A 178 6.18 17.83 9.02
CA ASP A 178 5.15 18.73 9.58
C ASP A 178 3.87 18.83 8.74
N LYS A 179 3.88 18.39 7.49
CA LYS A 179 2.72 18.39 6.59
C LYS A 179 1.95 17.06 6.61
N ILE A 180 2.49 16.03 7.26
CA ILE A 180 1.97 14.66 7.25
C ILE A 180 1.28 14.37 8.58
N ASP A 181 0.10 13.73 8.51
CA ASP A 181 -0.63 13.21 9.65
C ASP A 181 -0.23 11.75 9.96
N LYS A 182 -0.08 10.92 8.92
CA LYS A 182 0.34 9.51 9.01
C LYS A 182 1.30 9.17 7.87
N SER A 183 2.40 8.47 8.20
CA SER A 183 3.28 7.81 7.23
C SER A 183 3.06 6.30 7.31
N LEU A 184 2.62 5.69 6.21
CA LEU A 184 2.16 4.31 6.18
C LEU A 184 3.04 3.51 5.21
N TYR A 185 3.95 2.71 5.76
CA TYR A 185 4.98 2.01 4.98
C TYR A 185 4.79 0.50 4.96
N TYR A 186 4.78 -0.08 3.76
CA TYR A 186 4.70 -1.53 3.53
C TYR A 186 5.26 -1.86 2.15
N GLY A 187 5.57 -3.11 1.83
CA GLY A 187 6.09 -3.43 0.50
C GLY A 187 6.73 -4.80 0.37
N HIS A 188 7.45 -5.00 -0.74
CA HIS A 188 8.16 -6.23 -1.11
C HIS A 188 9.65 -6.05 -0.78
N PHE A 189 10.03 -6.47 0.42
CA PHE A 189 11.28 -6.07 1.07
C PHE A 189 12.53 -6.46 0.26
N PHE A 190 12.65 -7.73 -0.14
CA PHE A 190 13.83 -8.19 -0.90
C PHE A 190 13.88 -7.66 -2.34
N CYS A 191 12.77 -7.17 -2.87
CA CYS A 191 12.74 -6.46 -4.15
C CYS A 191 13.15 -5.00 -4.02
N HIS A 192 13.34 -4.49 -2.79
CA HIS A 192 13.52 -3.07 -2.48
C HIS A 192 12.36 -2.22 -3.00
N VAL A 193 11.15 -2.79 -3.06
CA VAL A 193 9.92 -2.10 -3.49
C VAL A 193 9.08 -1.75 -2.27
N PHE A 194 8.71 -0.49 -2.14
CA PHE A 194 7.93 0.04 -1.03
C PHE A 194 6.76 0.86 -1.53
N HIS A 195 5.61 0.64 -0.91
CA HIS A 195 4.47 1.53 -0.94
C HIS A 195 4.55 2.44 0.27
N GLN A 196 4.56 3.74 0.00
CA GLN A 196 4.59 4.77 1.01
C GLN A 196 3.35 5.65 0.86
N ASP A 197 2.38 5.40 1.74
CA ASP A 197 1.12 6.13 1.76
C ASP A 197 1.18 7.21 2.85
N TYR A 198 1.02 8.47 2.45
CA TYR A 198 1.03 9.61 3.37
C TYR A 198 -0.37 10.20 3.45
N VAL A 199 -0.95 10.21 4.65
CA VAL A 199 -2.16 11.00 4.91
C VAL A 199 -1.70 12.40 5.28
N LEU A 200 -2.08 13.41 4.50
CA LEU A 200 -1.63 14.78 4.73
C LEU A 200 -2.50 15.49 5.76
N LYS A 201 -1.96 16.51 6.44
CA LYS A 201 -2.75 17.39 7.30
C LYS A 201 -3.75 18.20 6.48
N LYS A 202 -4.86 18.62 7.11
CA LYS A 202 -5.91 19.37 6.43
C LYS A 202 -5.37 20.66 5.81
N GLY A 203 -5.72 20.90 4.55
CA GLY A 203 -5.36 22.13 3.82
C GLY A 203 -3.96 22.13 3.21
N VAL A 204 -3.16 21.10 3.41
CA VAL A 204 -1.86 20.93 2.74
C VAL A 204 -2.06 20.63 1.25
N ASP A 205 -1.28 21.27 0.37
CA ASP A 205 -1.29 20.96 -1.06
C ASP A 205 -0.52 19.67 -1.36
N ALA A 206 -1.26 18.62 -1.72
CA ALA A 206 -0.70 17.31 -2.06
C ALA A 206 0.22 17.34 -3.29
N LYS A 207 0.02 18.26 -4.24
CA LYS A 207 0.86 18.36 -5.44
C LYS A 207 2.23 18.91 -5.09
N GLU A 208 2.29 19.91 -4.21
CA GLU A 208 3.56 20.48 -3.75
C GLU A 208 4.35 19.45 -2.94
N VAL A 209 3.69 18.78 -1.98
CA VAL A 209 4.31 17.70 -1.19
C VAL A 209 4.82 16.58 -2.09
N LYS A 210 4.01 16.13 -3.06
CA LYS A 210 4.41 15.12 -4.03
C LYS A 210 5.66 15.56 -4.80
N ALA A 211 5.67 16.79 -5.34
CA ALA A 211 6.82 17.28 -6.09
C ALA A 211 8.11 17.33 -5.25
N GLU A 212 8.01 17.70 -3.98
CA GLU A 212 9.14 17.69 -3.04
C GLU A 212 9.63 16.27 -2.72
N MET A 213 8.72 15.33 -2.44
CA MET A 213 9.06 13.92 -2.20
C MET A 213 9.72 13.27 -3.43
N LEU A 214 9.19 13.52 -4.64
CA LEU A 214 9.77 12.98 -5.87
C LEU A 214 11.20 13.50 -6.11
N ARG A 215 11.50 14.76 -5.78
CA ARG A 215 12.87 15.29 -5.85
C ARG A 215 13.82 14.58 -4.88
N ILE A 216 13.34 14.25 -3.67
CA ILE A 216 14.14 13.49 -2.69
C ILE A 216 14.41 12.08 -3.24
N LEU A 217 13.40 11.40 -3.78
CA LEU A 217 13.56 10.08 -4.38
C LEU A 217 14.52 10.08 -5.58
N ASP A 218 14.42 11.10 -6.44
CA ASP A 218 15.36 11.28 -7.56
C ASP A 218 16.80 11.43 -7.06
N SER A 219 17.01 12.21 -5.99
CA SER A 219 18.35 12.39 -5.40
C SER A 219 18.92 11.09 -4.80
N ARG A 220 18.05 10.19 -4.33
CA ARG A 220 18.40 8.85 -3.86
C ARG A 220 18.59 7.84 -5.00
N GLY A 221 18.30 8.22 -6.24
CA GLY A 221 18.33 7.31 -7.39
C GLY A 221 17.26 6.21 -7.31
N ALA A 222 16.19 6.42 -6.54
CA ALA A 222 15.05 5.53 -6.52
C ALA A 222 14.29 5.63 -7.85
N LYS A 223 13.63 4.54 -8.23
CA LYS A 223 12.74 4.49 -9.40
C LYS A 223 11.30 4.45 -8.95
N TYR A 224 10.43 5.10 -9.70
CA TYR A 224 9.00 5.07 -9.48
C TYR A 224 8.29 5.39 -10.80
N PRO A 225 7.09 4.83 -11.02
CA PRO A 225 6.45 3.79 -10.22
C PRO A 225 7.18 2.45 -10.35
N ALA A 226 7.18 1.65 -9.29
CA ALA A 226 7.90 0.38 -9.23
C ALA A 226 7.12 -0.76 -9.88
N GLU A 227 5.86 -0.94 -9.48
CA GLU A 227 5.00 -2.05 -9.93
C GLU A 227 3.63 -1.60 -10.42
N HIS A 228 3.13 -0.45 -9.92
CA HIS A 228 1.78 0.03 -10.24
C HIS A 228 1.67 0.72 -11.60
N ASN A 229 2.76 0.79 -12.36
CA ASN A 229 2.86 1.47 -13.66
C ASN A 229 2.52 2.98 -13.58
N VAL A 230 2.74 3.73 -14.66
CA VAL A 230 2.65 5.21 -14.64
C VAL A 230 1.24 5.75 -14.49
N GLY A 231 0.23 4.99 -14.93
CA GLY A 231 -1.17 5.42 -14.93
C GLY A 231 -1.30 6.83 -15.50
N HIS A 232 -2.05 7.70 -14.80
CA HIS A 232 -2.03 9.15 -15.05
C HIS A 232 -1.34 9.94 -13.92
N LEU A 233 -0.71 9.22 -12.98
CA LEU A 233 -0.14 9.79 -11.76
C LEU A 233 1.33 10.20 -11.94
N TYR A 234 2.04 9.50 -12.81
CA TYR A 234 3.47 9.69 -13.08
C TYR A 234 3.71 10.05 -14.54
N LYS A 235 4.79 10.79 -14.78
CA LYS A 235 5.29 11.05 -16.13
C LYS A 235 6.00 9.79 -16.62
N ALA A 236 5.71 9.33 -17.84
CA ALA A 236 6.44 8.23 -18.44
C ALA A 236 7.88 8.65 -18.76
N GLU A 237 8.84 7.77 -18.46
CA GLU A 237 10.22 7.91 -18.95
C GLU A 237 10.24 7.81 -20.49
N GLU A 238 11.26 8.38 -21.12
CA GLU A 238 11.35 8.49 -22.58
C GLU A 238 11.22 7.15 -23.30
N GLY A 239 11.88 6.10 -22.79
CA GLY A 239 11.78 4.75 -23.36
C GLY A 239 10.37 4.17 -23.29
N LEU A 240 9.65 4.42 -22.18
CA LEU A 240 8.28 3.97 -21.99
C LEU A 240 7.29 4.76 -22.85
N ALA A 241 7.50 6.08 -22.96
CA ALA A 241 6.71 6.93 -23.83
C ALA A 241 6.89 6.54 -25.31
N ALA A 242 8.12 6.28 -25.75
CA ALA A 242 8.42 5.80 -27.10
C ALA A 242 7.82 4.41 -27.34
N PHE A 243 7.85 3.54 -26.34
CA PHE A 243 7.18 2.24 -26.41
C PHE A 243 5.67 2.39 -26.64
N TYR A 244 4.98 3.22 -25.84
CA TYR A 244 3.53 3.48 -25.99
C TYR A 244 3.20 4.04 -27.38
N GLN A 245 3.98 5.02 -27.86
CA GLN A 245 3.77 5.57 -29.19
C GLN A 245 3.96 4.54 -30.31
N ARG A 246 4.91 3.60 -30.15
CA ARG A 246 5.16 2.56 -31.15
C ARG A 246 4.03 1.55 -31.24
N ILE A 247 3.43 1.16 -30.12
CA ILE A 247 2.38 0.14 -30.09
C ILE A 247 0.97 0.72 -30.31
N ASP A 248 0.76 2.00 -30.04
CA ASP A 248 -0.48 2.73 -30.32
C ASP A 248 -0.18 4.08 -31.00
N PRO A 249 0.19 4.04 -32.30
CA PRO A 249 0.53 5.26 -33.04
C PRO A 249 -0.66 6.22 -33.18
N THR A 250 -1.89 5.71 -33.07
CA THR A 250 -3.12 6.50 -33.15
C THR A 250 -3.56 7.11 -31.81
N ASN A 251 -2.92 6.72 -30.70
CA ASN A 251 -3.32 7.11 -29.34
C ASN A 251 -4.81 6.84 -29.06
N THR A 252 -5.27 5.63 -29.36
CA THR A 252 -6.67 5.18 -29.19
C THR A 252 -6.86 4.38 -27.89
N PHE A 253 -5.85 3.65 -27.45
CA PHE A 253 -5.93 2.75 -26.29
C PHE A 253 -5.37 3.42 -25.04
N ASN A 254 -6.26 3.76 -24.11
CA ASN A 254 -5.95 4.45 -22.85
C ASN A 254 -5.16 5.78 -23.01
N PRO A 255 -5.69 6.78 -23.75
CA PRO A 255 -4.95 8.00 -24.06
C PRO A 255 -4.53 8.81 -22.83
N GLY A 256 -3.33 9.37 -22.88
CA GLY A 256 -2.76 10.21 -21.82
C GLY A 256 -2.13 9.46 -20.65
N VAL A 257 -1.98 8.14 -20.75
CA VAL A 257 -1.16 7.35 -19.83
C VAL A 257 0.27 7.91 -19.78
N GLY A 258 0.90 7.95 -18.61
CA GLY A 258 2.22 8.54 -18.43
C GLY A 258 2.27 10.06 -18.54
N LYS A 259 1.14 10.75 -18.32
CA LYS A 259 0.97 12.20 -18.59
C LYS A 259 1.29 12.60 -20.04
N LEU A 260 1.09 11.68 -20.99
CA LEU A 260 1.18 11.96 -22.42
C LEU A 260 -0.09 12.67 -22.93
N GLU A 261 -0.13 13.01 -24.21
CA GLU A 261 -1.30 13.60 -24.85
C GLU A 261 -2.53 12.69 -24.78
N LYS A 262 -3.70 13.28 -24.64
CA LYS A 262 -5.00 12.56 -24.61
C LYS A 262 -5.71 12.52 -25.96
N HIS A 263 -5.20 13.25 -26.95
CA HIS A 263 -5.87 13.41 -28.24
C HIS A 263 -5.49 12.28 -29.20
N LYS A 264 -6.48 11.82 -29.95
CA LYS A 264 -6.28 10.86 -31.03
C LYS A 264 -5.34 11.46 -32.07
N ARG A 265 -4.38 10.65 -32.53
CA ARG A 265 -3.48 10.98 -33.63
C ARG A 265 -4.02 10.36 -34.90
N ASN A 266 -4.15 11.16 -35.95
CA ASN A 266 -4.46 10.62 -37.27
C ASN A 266 -3.15 10.12 -37.86
N CYS A 267 -2.99 8.81 -38.02
CA CYS A 267 -1.93 8.28 -38.86
C CYS A 267 -2.25 8.67 -40.30
N SER A 268 -1.34 9.41 -40.94
CA SER A 268 -1.30 9.52 -42.40
C SER A 268 -0.97 8.13 -42.94
N CYS A 269 -1.97 7.27 -43.08
CA CYS A 269 -1.81 6.03 -43.82
C CYS A 269 -1.62 6.44 -45.30
N CYS A 270 -0.38 6.44 -45.76
CA CYS A 270 -0.02 6.41 -47.18
C CYS A 270 -0.32 5.02 -47.75
#